data_AF-A0A0C2GZ76-F1
#
_entry.id   AF-A0A0C2GZ76-F1
#
_cell.length_a   1.000
_cell.length_b   1.000
_cell.length_c   1.000
_cell.angle_alpha   90.00
_cell.angle_beta   90.00
_cell.angle_gamma   90.00
#
_symmetry.space_group_name_H-M   'P 1'
#
loop_
_entity.id
_entity.type
_entity.pdbx_description
1 polymer ?
#
loop_
_entity_poly.entity_id
_entity_poly.type
_entity_poly.pdbx_seq_one_letter_code
_entity_poly.pdbx_strand_id
1 'polypeptide(L)'
;MTDNLKEFSLAEIEKHNTIGSCWIVLDGKRCGEAKSFVARLLQKRSSGRDSYQSRKNEISVKRALLSTSYRMSEREKYCAVYDVSKFLDEHPGGLEVIAELAGKDATASFEDVGHSKDARDMAKEYLIGTFVQAKSKLALRPRRLQLRKRKLLAVDVMERVGKYCLALRKVYDQEGINSSHSVSIRKKLRRILSELDETDENAQALELYWKAAYYEPLMKLRKQKNLDGNWYLKNTDQSSLSTVYYRRAVEMDADVGQAFNQLAINETPVKSVRLFLLALLARRPFQKAWDNLKKTFEQKVNDQISSFALSIPFIILVSYSRTNLDSEGIRLVEAIKSLTDPIRDQQLSLLLLILSLSTRQAVESGNEDAFIGCVTLLCSCYLPLIDKVVITQSEEVRDDDEVIRIRRRRVRSESDLEDDSRSRDSSSSGGDSEESESERSDLPREQEVDIQGGWILAAICEWLYYISPQLHTLKNRKKTPIPAALLNVFHSLVDKLIHQLNQSAKAMRTVEDADEEIRWLLYGASVEDDVRAIRQAAHWAFKLCAVETAPIEYAGYFRRRGPTAETVELQRKMAQLHTDTVRKETQWVQIYCGDSSAF
;
A
#
# COMPACT_ATOMS: atom_id res chain seq x y z
N MET A 1 -25.21 21.38 28.77
CA MET A 1 -25.08 22.85 28.72
C MET A 1 -24.03 23.25 27.66
N THR A 2 -24.27 23.00 26.37
CA THR A 2 -23.31 23.37 25.30
C THR A 2 -24.03 24.06 24.14
N ASP A 3 -24.91 25.00 24.49
CA ASP A 3 -25.59 25.86 23.53
C ASP A 3 -24.79 27.15 23.35
N ASN A 4 -24.25 27.33 22.14
CA ASN A 4 -23.58 28.53 21.60
C ASN A 4 -22.30 29.00 22.33
N LEU A 5 -21.17 28.37 22.01
CA LEU A 5 -19.83 28.93 22.30
C LEU A 5 -19.64 30.29 21.59
N LYS A 6 -19.14 31.29 22.32
CA LYS A 6 -18.93 32.65 21.81
C LYS A 6 -17.68 32.71 20.92
N GLU A 7 -17.73 33.49 19.85
CA GLU A 7 -16.54 33.78 19.02
C GLU A 7 -15.81 35.02 19.57
N PHE A 8 -14.52 34.89 19.83
CA PHE A 8 -13.68 35.93 20.40
C PHE A 8 -12.71 36.50 19.36
N SER A 9 -12.36 37.78 19.50
CA SER A 9 -11.30 38.41 18.69
C SER A 9 -9.93 38.25 19.34
N LEU A 10 -8.85 38.26 18.55
CA LEU A 10 -7.48 38.16 19.09
C LEU A 10 -7.18 39.27 20.10
N ALA A 11 -7.59 40.51 19.78
CA ALA A 11 -7.40 41.67 20.64
C ALA A 11 -8.21 41.60 21.95
N GLU A 12 -9.25 40.78 22.01
CA GLU A 12 -9.97 40.50 23.26
C GLU A 12 -9.23 39.45 24.07
N ILE A 13 -8.78 38.36 23.44
CA ILE A 13 -8.01 37.28 24.10
C ILE A 13 -6.71 37.81 24.70
N GLU A 14 -5.99 38.68 23.97
CA GLU A 14 -4.72 39.27 24.43
C GLU A 14 -4.86 40.14 25.68
N LYS A 15 -6.07 40.62 26.01
CA LYS A 15 -6.33 41.37 27.27
C LYS A 15 -6.37 40.47 28.50
N HIS A 16 -6.59 39.17 28.30
CA HIS A 16 -6.66 38.17 29.37
C HIS A 16 -5.31 37.47 29.54
N ASN A 17 -4.29 38.27 29.86
CA ASN A 17 -2.89 37.87 29.96
C ASN A 17 -2.29 38.00 31.38
N THR A 18 -3.15 38.03 32.41
CA THR A 18 -2.73 38.21 33.81
C THR A 18 -3.15 37.01 34.66
N ILE A 19 -2.56 36.84 35.85
CA ILE A 19 -2.90 35.70 36.74
C ILE A 19 -4.38 35.73 37.17
N GLY A 20 -4.95 36.93 37.39
CA GLY A 20 -6.38 37.07 37.72
C GLY A 20 -7.32 36.91 36.53
N SER A 21 -6.80 36.89 35.30
CA SER A 21 -7.57 36.72 34.07
C SER A 21 -6.65 36.16 32.97
N CYS A 22 -6.57 34.84 32.91
CA CYS A 22 -5.63 34.06 32.10
C CYS A 22 -6.38 33.17 31.11
N TRP A 23 -6.38 33.60 29.85
CA TRP A 23 -6.97 32.82 28.76
C TRP A 23 -5.90 32.21 27.88
N ILE A 24 -6.09 30.98 27.42
CA ILE A 24 -5.17 30.31 26.51
C ILE A 24 -5.91 29.80 25.27
N VAL A 25 -5.19 29.73 24.15
CA VAL A 25 -5.74 29.26 22.87
C VAL A 25 -5.12 27.92 22.49
N LEU A 26 -5.96 26.94 22.13
CA LEU A 26 -5.53 25.61 21.65
C LEU A 26 -6.13 25.29 20.27
N ASP A 27 -5.40 24.55 19.42
CA ASP A 27 -5.85 24.17 18.08
C ASP A 27 -7.05 23.19 18.10
N GLY A 28 -8.16 23.63 17.51
CA GLY A 28 -9.43 22.89 17.50
C GLY A 28 -9.42 21.61 16.66
N LYS A 29 -8.44 21.41 15.77
CA LYS A 29 -8.35 20.16 14.96
C LYS A 29 -8.00 18.94 15.78
N ARG A 30 -7.46 19.11 17.00
CA ARG A 30 -6.98 18.01 17.84
C ARG A 30 -7.75 17.85 19.16
N CYS A 31 -8.58 18.81 19.54
CA CYS A 31 -9.54 18.67 20.64
C CYS A 31 -10.89 18.08 20.17
N GLY A 32 -11.35 17.00 20.82
CA GLY A 32 -12.46 16.17 20.37
C GLY A 32 -13.82 16.87 20.18
N GLU A 33 -14.15 17.86 21.01
CA GLU A 33 -15.47 18.52 21.00
C GLU A 33 -15.52 19.81 20.17
N ALA A 34 -14.40 20.53 20.05
CA ALA A 34 -14.24 21.66 19.13
C ALA A 34 -14.51 21.24 17.67
N LYS A 35 -14.19 19.98 17.32
CA LYS A 35 -14.54 19.38 16.03
C LYS A 35 -16.04 19.39 15.75
N SER A 36 -16.88 19.09 16.74
CA SER A 36 -18.35 19.04 16.57
C SER A 36 -18.96 20.42 16.34
N PHE A 37 -18.37 21.46 16.96
CA PHE A 37 -18.83 22.83 16.85
C PHE A 37 -18.30 23.49 15.58
N VAL A 38 -17.00 23.35 15.27
CA VAL A 38 -16.39 23.84 14.03
C VAL A 38 -17.05 23.18 12.80
N ALA A 39 -17.38 21.89 12.87
CA ALA A 39 -18.16 21.22 11.81
C ALA A 39 -19.56 21.82 11.63
N ARG A 40 -20.27 22.16 12.72
CA ARG A 40 -21.59 22.84 12.68
C ARG A 40 -21.51 24.27 12.14
N LEU A 41 -20.46 25.02 12.48
CA LEU A 41 -20.25 26.41 12.04
C LEU A 41 -19.92 26.49 10.54
N LEU A 42 -19.14 25.53 10.04
CA LEU A 42 -18.86 25.35 8.61
C LEU A 42 -20.11 24.92 7.82
N GLN A 43 -21.04 24.18 8.44
CA GLN A 43 -22.33 23.80 7.82
C GLN A 43 -23.36 24.95 7.80
N LYS A 44 -23.42 25.83 8.81
CA LYS A 44 -24.34 26.98 8.82
C LYS A 44 -24.03 27.99 7.70
N ARG A 45 -22.75 28.26 7.41
CA ARG A 45 -22.34 29.21 6.35
C ARG A 45 -22.59 28.71 4.92
N SER A 46 -22.73 27.40 4.69
CA SER A 46 -23.04 26.84 3.37
C SER A 46 -24.54 26.79 3.05
N SER A 47 -25.42 27.04 4.03
CA SER A 47 -26.89 27.02 3.87
C SER A 47 -27.51 28.31 3.31
N GLY A 48 -26.70 29.29 2.90
CA GLY A 48 -27.16 30.62 2.47
C GLY A 48 -27.41 30.84 0.97
N ARG A 49 -27.52 29.79 0.12
CA ARG A 49 -27.95 29.94 -1.29
C ARG A 49 -28.79 28.75 -1.74
N ASP A 50 -30.10 28.94 -1.75
CA ASP A 50 -31.08 28.03 -2.32
C ASP A 50 -31.10 28.08 -3.86
N SER A 51 -31.23 26.92 -4.52
CA SER A 51 -32.53 26.45 -5.03
C SER A 51 -32.39 25.20 -5.93
N TYR A 52 -33.21 24.19 -5.59
CA TYR A 52 -33.90 23.21 -6.44
C TYR A 52 -33.22 22.64 -7.72
N GLN A 53 -32.71 21.40 -7.64
CA GLN A 53 -33.18 20.24 -8.44
C GLN A 53 -32.49 18.92 -7.99
N SER A 54 -33.30 17.95 -7.55
CA SER A 54 -33.08 16.48 -7.52
C SER A 54 -32.02 15.80 -6.61
N ARG A 55 -32.58 15.12 -5.60
CA ARG A 55 -32.01 14.25 -4.55
C ARG A 55 -31.45 12.90 -5.03
N LYS A 56 -30.48 12.88 -5.97
CA LYS A 56 -29.74 11.64 -6.33
C LYS A 56 -28.22 11.71 -6.15
N ASN A 57 -27.70 12.83 -5.65
CA ASN A 57 -26.27 13.05 -5.47
C ASN A 57 -25.90 13.44 -4.04
N GLU A 58 -26.54 12.84 -3.03
CA GLU A 58 -26.26 13.22 -1.63
C GLU A 58 -24.82 12.87 -1.21
N ILE A 59 -24.23 11.79 -1.76
CA ILE A 59 -22.83 11.40 -1.52
C ILE A 59 -21.86 12.27 -2.33
N SER A 60 -22.16 12.55 -3.61
CA SER A 60 -21.30 13.36 -4.48
C SER A 60 -21.31 14.85 -4.07
N VAL A 61 -22.44 15.39 -3.62
CA VAL A 61 -22.54 16.74 -3.06
C VAL A 61 -21.92 16.79 -1.68
N LYS A 62 -22.04 15.77 -0.81
CA LYS A 62 -21.26 15.69 0.44
C LYS A 62 -19.76 15.64 0.17
N ARG A 63 -19.29 14.90 -0.85
CA ARG A 63 -17.87 14.79 -1.24
C ARG A 63 -17.35 16.09 -1.89
N ALA A 64 -18.19 16.79 -2.67
CA ALA A 64 -17.88 18.09 -3.26
C ALA A 64 -17.95 19.24 -2.24
N LEU A 65 -18.89 19.21 -1.28
CA LEU A 65 -18.93 20.14 -0.16
C LEU A 65 -17.80 19.88 0.83
N LEU A 66 -17.39 18.62 1.05
CA LEU A 66 -16.19 18.26 1.80
C LEU A 66 -14.93 18.76 1.09
N SER A 67 -14.83 18.64 -0.24
CA SER A 67 -13.67 19.15 -1.00
C SER A 67 -13.63 20.67 -1.12
N THR A 68 -14.79 21.34 -1.13
CA THR A 68 -14.89 22.82 -1.14
C THR A 68 -14.71 23.40 0.27
N SER A 69 -15.22 22.72 1.30
CA SER A 69 -14.94 23.00 2.73
C SER A 69 -13.46 22.77 3.06
N TYR A 70 -12.84 21.74 2.47
CA TYR A 70 -11.39 21.50 2.55
C TYR A 70 -10.59 22.63 1.88
N ARG A 71 -11.03 23.11 0.70
CA ARG A 71 -10.43 24.28 0.02
C ARG A 71 -10.62 25.60 0.79
N MET A 72 -11.73 25.78 1.51
CA MET A 72 -11.96 26.94 2.38
C MET A 72 -11.12 26.87 3.68
N SER A 73 -10.87 25.66 4.20
CA SER A 73 -9.99 25.40 5.36
C SER A 73 -8.50 25.72 5.13
N GLU A 74 -8.11 26.06 3.90
CA GLU A 74 -6.76 26.49 3.59
C GLU A 74 -6.49 27.95 3.98
N ARG A 75 -7.51 28.80 4.22
CA ARG A 75 -7.34 30.23 4.51
C ARG A 75 -7.55 30.64 5.97
N GLU A 76 -8.31 29.88 6.74
CA GLU A 76 -8.66 30.20 8.14
C GLU A 76 -8.41 28.99 9.06
N LYS A 77 -7.75 29.20 10.20
CA LYS A 77 -7.52 28.21 11.27
C LYS A 77 -8.49 28.53 12.42
N TYR A 78 -9.29 27.54 12.82
CA TYR A 78 -10.22 27.66 13.96
C TYR A 78 -9.55 27.09 15.22
N CYS A 79 -9.49 27.89 16.27
CA CYS A 79 -8.91 27.54 17.57
C CYS A 79 -9.99 27.64 18.68
N ALA A 80 -9.78 26.91 19.77
CA ALA A 80 -10.60 26.96 20.98
C ALA A 80 -9.94 27.86 22.03
N VAL A 81 -10.74 28.60 22.79
CA VAL A 81 -10.30 29.55 23.81
C VAL A 81 -10.75 29.05 25.19
N TYR A 82 -9.80 28.92 26.11
CA TYR A 82 -10.02 28.40 27.46
C TYR A 82 -9.71 29.47 28.50
N ASP A 83 -10.61 29.65 29.47
CA ASP A 83 -10.37 30.47 30.65
C ASP A 83 -9.87 29.58 31.79
N VAL A 84 -8.56 29.59 32.00
CA VAL A 84 -7.88 28.75 33.00
C VAL A 84 -7.53 29.55 34.26
N SER A 85 -8.07 30.77 34.43
CA SER A 85 -7.73 31.67 35.55
C SER A 85 -7.87 31.00 36.92
N LYS A 86 -8.92 30.18 37.10
CA LYS A 86 -9.19 29.46 38.36
C LYS A 86 -8.37 28.19 38.52
N PHE A 87 -7.79 27.68 37.44
CA PHE A 87 -7.04 26.43 37.41
C PHE A 87 -5.53 26.63 37.59
N LEU A 88 -5.04 27.88 37.56
CA LEU A 88 -3.61 28.18 37.62
C LEU A 88 -2.91 27.55 38.83
N ASP A 89 -3.49 27.69 40.02
CA ASP A 89 -2.92 27.17 41.27
C ASP A 89 -3.08 25.64 41.43
N GLU A 90 -4.06 25.06 40.70
CA GLU A 90 -4.33 23.62 40.69
C GLU A 90 -3.55 22.89 39.59
N HIS A 91 -2.87 23.63 38.71
CA HIS A 91 -2.13 23.04 37.61
C HIS A 91 -0.90 22.26 38.11
N PRO A 92 -0.79 20.94 37.85
CA PRO A 92 0.31 20.11 38.35
C PRO A 92 1.70 20.52 37.84
N GLY A 93 1.77 21.24 36.71
CA GLY A 93 3.02 21.79 36.17
C GLY A 93 3.43 23.14 36.76
N GLY A 94 2.68 23.65 37.74
CA GLY A 94 2.85 24.98 38.33
C GLY A 94 2.14 26.09 37.54
N LEU A 95 1.83 27.20 38.21
CA LEU A 95 1.12 28.33 37.58
C LEU A 95 1.99 29.10 36.58
N GLU A 96 3.31 29.13 36.79
CA GLU A 96 4.27 29.93 36.01
C GLU A 96 4.24 29.52 34.53
N VAL A 97 4.15 28.21 34.24
CA VAL A 97 4.19 27.70 32.86
C VAL A 97 2.94 28.04 32.04
N ILE A 98 1.79 28.23 32.69
CA ILE A 98 0.55 28.68 32.02
C ILE A 98 0.55 30.21 31.92
N ALA A 99 1.01 30.90 32.96
CA ALA A 99 1.04 32.37 33.00
C ALA A 99 1.89 32.99 31.87
N GLU A 100 2.99 32.35 31.47
CA GLU A 100 3.81 32.80 30.32
C GLU A 100 3.06 32.79 28.97
N LEU A 101 2.07 31.91 28.86
CA LEU A 101 1.25 31.67 27.68
C LEU A 101 -0.13 32.34 27.74
N ALA A 102 -0.39 33.12 28.80
CA ALA A 102 -1.63 33.86 28.97
C ALA A 102 -1.85 34.83 27.79
N GLY A 103 -3.04 34.81 27.22
CA GLY A 103 -3.46 35.54 26.03
C GLY A 103 -2.89 35.01 24.69
N LYS A 104 -2.23 33.84 24.67
CA LYS A 104 -1.50 33.32 23.49
C LYS A 104 -1.92 31.90 23.09
N ASP A 105 -1.42 31.45 21.92
CA ASP A 105 -1.54 30.06 21.45
C ASP A 105 -0.58 29.15 22.22
N ALA A 106 -1.14 28.28 23.07
CA ALA A 106 -0.42 27.34 23.93
C ALA A 106 -0.36 25.92 23.33
N THR A 107 -0.83 25.72 22.10
CA THR A 107 -0.99 24.37 21.49
C THR A 107 0.32 23.58 21.50
N ALA A 108 1.43 24.23 21.14
CA ALA A 108 2.72 23.55 21.05
C ALA A 108 3.19 23.04 22.43
N SER A 109 3.16 23.91 23.44
CA SER A 109 3.55 23.57 24.82
C SER A 109 2.61 22.53 25.44
N PHE A 110 1.31 22.61 25.14
CA PHE A 110 0.33 21.63 25.63
C PHE A 110 0.56 20.22 25.03
N GLU A 111 0.94 20.11 23.77
CA GLU A 111 1.20 18.81 23.14
C GLU A 111 2.59 18.24 23.48
N ASP A 112 3.62 19.08 23.62
CA ASP A 112 5.01 18.66 23.90
C ASP A 112 5.14 17.98 25.28
N VAL A 113 4.34 18.40 26.26
CA VAL A 113 4.28 17.79 27.59
C VAL A 113 3.55 16.43 27.57
N GLY A 114 2.70 16.17 26.56
CA GLY A 114 1.99 14.90 26.42
C GLY A 114 0.85 14.70 27.42
N HIS A 115 -0.01 15.71 27.61
CA HIS A 115 -1.16 15.65 28.53
C HIS A 115 -2.06 14.42 28.26
N SER A 116 -2.40 13.70 29.34
CA SER A 116 -3.24 12.49 29.31
C SER A 116 -4.65 12.76 28.79
N LYS A 117 -5.40 11.69 28.48
CA LYS A 117 -6.79 11.79 28.05
C LYS A 117 -7.65 12.50 29.11
N ASP A 118 -7.47 12.14 30.38
CA ASP A 118 -8.21 12.74 31.50
C ASP A 118 -7.90 14.23 31.64
N ALA A 119 -6.64 14.64 31.47
CA ALA A 119 -6.26 16.06 31.50
C ALA A 119 -6.92 16.87 30.35
N ARG A 120 -7.06 16.25 29.17
CA ARG A 120 -7.76 16.86 28.03
C ARG A 120 -9.27 16.92 28.23
N ASP A 121 -9.84 15.96 28.95
CA ASP A 121 -11.25 15.96 29.30
C ASP A 121 -11.55 17.00 30.40
N MET A 122 -10.68 17.19 31.40
CA MET A 122 -10.79 18.29 32.37
C MET A 122 -10.67 19.67 31.71
N ALA A 123 -9.82 19.83 30.70
CA ALA A 123 -9.67 21.09 29.98
C ALA A 123 -11.00 21.59 29.37
N LYS A 124 -11.95 20.70 29.09
CA LYS A 124 -13.26 21.04 28.52
C LYS A 124 -14.08 21.94 29.44
N GLU A 125 -13.95 21.80 30.75
CA GLU A 125 -14.69 22.60 31.74
C GLU A 125 -14.32 24.08 31.69
N TYR A 126 -13.12 24.38 31.17
CA TYR A 126 -12.57 25.72 31.02
C TYR A 126 -12.82 26.33 29.63
N LEU A 127 -13.50 25.62 28.72
CA LEU A 127 -13.75 26.10 27.36
C LEU A 127 -14.82 27.21 27.36
N ILE A 128 -14.42 28.40 26.91
CA ILE A 128 -15.32 29.57 26.88
C ILE A 128 -15.75 29.96 25.46
N GLY A 129 -14.98 29.58 24.43
CA GLY A 129 -15.32 29.97 23.06
C GLY A 129 -14.34 29.54 21.98
N THR A 130 -14.45 30.20 20.82
CA THR A 130 -13.60 29.93 19.64
C THR A 130 -12.99 31.19 19.07
N PHE A 131 -11.85 31.04 18.40
CA PHE A 131 -11.12 32.10 17.73
C PHE A 131 -10.77 31.69 16.29
N VAL A 132 -10.95 32.59 15.33
CA VAL A 132 -10.60 32.36 13.92
C VAL A 132 -9.33 33.13 13.57
N GLN A 133 -8.25 32.39 13.31
CA GLN A 133 -6.98 32.93 12.86
C GLN A 133 -6.93 32.94 11.33
N ALA A 134 -6.89 34.12 10.71
CA ALA A 134 -6.59 34.25 9.30
C ALA A 134 -5.12 33.84 9.05
N LYS A 135 -4.87 32.88 8.16
CA LYS A 135 -3.50 32.57 7.74
C LYS A 135 -2.98 33.77 6.95
N SER A 136 -1.95 34.45 7.48
CA SER A 136 -1.40 35.65 6.86
C SER A 136 -0.97 35.39 5.40
N LYS A 137 -1.11 36.39 4.52
CA LYS A 137 -0.62 36.34 3.12
C LYS A 137 0.88 35.98 3.02
N LEU A 138 1.65 36.08 4.11
CA LEU A 138 3.03 35.62 4.21
C LEU A 138 3.20 34.09 4.17
N ALA A 139 2.15 33.31 4.41
CA ALA A 139 2.17 31.84 4.29
C ALA A 139 1.93 31.35 2.84
N LEU A 140 1.35 32.19 1.97
CA LEU A 140 1.21 31.95 0.53
C LEU A 140 2.44 32.47 -0.23
N ARG A 141 3.63 32.00 0.15
CA ARG A 141 4.84 32.25 -0.66
C ARG A 141 4.87 31.26 -1.83
N PRO A 142 5.26 31.69 -3.05
CA PRO A 142 5.32 30.80 -4.20
C PRO A 142 6.20 29.59 -3.88
N ARG A 143 5.77 28.39 -4.31
CA ARG A 143 6.39 27.07 -4.06
C ARG A 143 7.94 27.09 -4.14
N ARG A 144 8.50 27.91 -5.04
CA ARG A 144 9.94 28.14 -5.20
C ARG A 144 10.68 28.70 -3.96
N LEU A 145 10.07 29.60 -3.18
CA LEU A 145 10.70 30.19 -1.98
C LEU A 145 10.60 29.27 -0.76
N GLN A 146 9.51 28.49 -0.63
CA GLN A 146 9.39 27.44 0.40
C GLN A 146 10.36 26.28 0.14
N LEU A 147 10.51 25.85 -1.13
CA LEU A 147 11.54 24.91 -1.56
C LEU A 147 12.95 25.44 -1.24
N ARG A 148 13.21 26.75 -1.44
CA ARG A 148 14.48 27.38 -1.10
C ARG A 148 14.77 27.38 0.40
N LYS A 149 13.78 27.69 1.25
CA LYS A 149 13.93 27.71 2.71
C LYS A 149 14.08 26.29 3.28
N ARG A 150 13.34 25.32 2.75
CA ARG A 150 13.50 23.87 3.05
C ARG A 150 14.87 23.36 2.61
N LYS A 151 15.34 23.71 1.40
CA LYS A 151 16.71 23.40 0.96
C LYS A 151 17.78 24.04 1.84
N LEU A 152 17.59 25.31 2.27
CA LEU A 152 18.54 25.96 3.17
C LEU A 152 18.63 25.25 4.53
N LEU A 153 17.49 24.82 5.09
CA LEU A 153 17.43 24.02 6.33
C LEU A 153 18.03 22.61 6.14
N ALA A 154 17.79 21.95 5.02
CA ALA A 154 18.39 20.64 4.72
C ALA A 154 19.91 20.70 4.54
N VAL A 155 20.42 21.75 3.88
CA VAL A 155 21.86 22.03 3.73
C VAL A 155 22.51 22.27 5.11
N ASP A 156 21.84 23.01 6.01
CA ASP A 156 22.31 23.24 7.39
C ASP A 156 22.38 21.93 8.20
N VAL A 157 21.39 21.05 8.08
CA VAL A 157 21.39 19.79 8.84
C VAL A 157 22.49 18.84 8.35
N MET A 158 22.71 18.70 7.04
CA MET A 158 23.78 17.85 6.51
C MET A 158 25.17 18.33 6.95
N GLU A 159 25.41 19.64 6.95
CA GLU A 159 26.67 20.22 7.43
C GLU A 159 26.86 19.97 8.93
N ARG A 160 25.81 20.17 9.73
CA ARG A 160 25.82 19.88 11.18
C ARG A 160 26.09 18.41 11.46
N VAL A 161 25.37 17.49 10.80
CA VAL A 161 25.54 16.04 10.95
C VAL A 161 26.97 15.65 10.54
N GLY A 162 27.47 16.15 9.41
CA GLY A 162 28.83 15.93 8.96
C GLY A 162 29.88 16.36 9.98
N LYS A 163 29.74 17.58 10.55
CA LYS A 163 30.63 18.11 11.58
C LYS A 163 30.67 17.23 12.83
N TYR A 164 29.51 16.81 13.33
CA TYR A 164 29.45 15.93 14.51
C TYR A 164 29.94 14.51 14.21
N CYS A 165 29.72 13.98 13.00
CA CYS A 165 30.26 12.69 12.60
C CYS A 165 31.80 12.71 12.53
N LEU A 166 32.39 13.79 12.02
CA LEU A 166 33.85 13.98 12.02
C LEU A 166 34.40 14.09 13.44
N ALA A 167 33.73 14.84 14.32
CA ALA A 167 34.10 14.92 15.73
C ALA A 167 34.02 13.54 16.41
N LEU A 168 32.96 12.77 16.12
CA LEU A 168 32.77 11.43 16.67
C LEU A 168 33.90 10.48 16.28
N ARG A 169 34.33 10.51 15.00
CA ARG A 169 35.48 9.70 14.52
C ARG A 169 36.75 10.01 15.31
N LYS A 170 37.06 11.30 15.52
CA LYS A 170 38.24 11.71 16.32
C LYS A 170 38.17 11.19 17.75
N VAL A 171 37.00 11.29 18.40
CA VAL A 171 36.79 10.77 19.75
C VAL A 171 36.96 9.25 19.79
N TYR A 172 36.47 8.51 18.79
CA TYR A 172 36.69 7.08 18.73
C TYR A 172 38.15 6.67 18.58
N ASP A 173 38.95 7.43 17.84
CA ASP A 173 40.38 7.16 17.68
C ASP A 173 41.17 7.47 18.97
N GLN A 174 40.73 8.46 19.76
CA GLN A 174 41.43 8.93 20.96
C GLN A 174 40.99 8.23 22.25
N GLU A 175 39.68 8.04 22.44
CA GLU A 175 39.07 7.60 23.70
C GLU A 175 38.30 6.27 23.58
N GLY A 176 38.02 5.81 22.36
CA GLY A 176 37.28 4.57 22.09
C GLY A 176 35.75 4.70 22.06
N ILE A 177 35.08 3.61 21.67
CA ILE A 177 33.64 3.57 21.30
C ILE A 177 32.69 3.76 22.49
N ASN A 178 33.17 3.46 23.70
CA ASN A 178 32.40 3.48 24.94
C ASN A 178 32.73 4.70 25.82
N SER A 179 33.51 5.68 25.33
CA SER A 179 33.80 6.89 26.10
C SER A 179 32.52 7.72 26.33
N SER A 180 32.45 8.41 27.48
CA SER A 180 31.30 9.28 27.80
C SER A 180 31.09 10.36 26.74
N HIS A 181 32.18 10.92 26.19
CA HIS A 181 32.12 11.89 25.09
C HIS A 181 31.50 11.29 23.83
N SER A 182 31.88 10.08 23.44
CA SER A 182 31.34 9.44 22.24
C SER A 182 29.83 9.16 22.37
N VAL A 183 29.38 8.74 23.56
CA VAL A 183 27.95 8.54 23.88
C VAL A 183 27.18 9.85 23.80
N SER A 184 27.74 10.94 24.35
CA SER A 184 27.15 12.28 24.32
C SER A 184 26.98 12.79 22.89
N ILE A 185 28.02 12.65 22.05
CA ILE A 185 27.96 13.05 20.64
C ILE A 185 26.92 12.23 19.87
N ARG A 186 26.87 10.90 20.07
CA ARG A 186 25.83 10.05 19.47
C ARG A 186 24.42 10.49 19.88
N LYS A 187 24.20 10.85 21.16
CA LYS A 187 22.91 11.34 21.66
C LYS A 187 22.53 12.67 21.01
N LYS A 188 23.49 13.58 20.85
CA LYS A 188 23.28 14.88 20.17
C LYS A 188 22.94 14.69 18.69
N LEU A 189 23.66 13.82 17.99
CA LEU A 189 23.38 13.46 16.60
C LEU A 189 21.97 12.89 16.43
N ARG A 190 21.52 11.97 17.30
CA ARG A 190 20.14 11.43 17.24
C ARG A 190 19.07 12.51 17.40
N ARG A 191 19.29 13.49 18.28
CA ARG A 191 18.34 14.64 18.43
C ARG A 191 18.25 15.47 17.17
N ILE A 192 19.39 15.76 16.54
CA ILE A 192 19.41 16.49 15.25
C ILE A 192 18.69 15.68 14.16
N LEU A 193 18.91 14.37 14.12
CA LEU A 193 18.28 13.49 13.13
C LEU A 193 16.79 13.29 13.37
N SER A 194 16.30 13.37 14.63
CA SER A 194 14.85 13.27 14.91
C SER A 194 14.05 14.48 14.45
N GLU A 195 14.71 15.60 14.17
CA GLU A 195 14.09 16.80 13.61
C GLU A 195 13.90 16.71 12.08
N LEU A 196 14.36 15.63 11.45
CA LEU A 196 14.31 15.46 9.99
C LEU A 196 12.97 14.88 9.51
N ASP A 197 12.38 15.53 8.51
CA ASP A 197 11.25 14.99 7.74
C ASP A 197 11.68 13.77 6.87
N GLU A 198 10.73 12.92 6.47
CA GLU A 198 10.98 11.79 5.56
C GLU A 198 11.29 12.27 4.13
N THR A 199 12.56 12.54 3.85
CA THR A 199 13.06 12.95 2.52
C THR A 199 14.36 12.23 2.16
N ASP A 200 14.64 12.10 0.85
CA ASP A 200 15.85 11.42 0.35
C ASP A 200 17.16 12.08 0.83
N GLU A 201 17.19 13.42 0.96
CA GLU A 201 18.34 14.16 1.49
C GLU A 201 18.58 13.81 2.98
N ASN A 202 17.52 13.59 3.75
CA ASN A 202 17.58 13.21 5.15
C ASN A 202 17.96 11.74 5.35
N ALA A 203 17.63 10.86 4.40
CA ALA A 203 18.11 9.48 4.39
C ALA A 203 19.64 9.39 4.29
N GLN A 204 20.28 10.31 3.55
CA GLN A 204 21.75 10.39 3.48
C GLN A 204 22.37 10.81 4.82
N ALA A 205 21.74 11.72 5.57
CA ALA A 205 22.17 12.10 6.91
C ALA A 205 22.15 10.90 7.87
N LEU A 206 21.07 10.10 7.82
CA LEU A 206 20.93 8.87 8.60
C LEU A 206 22.00 7.84 8.23
N GLU A 207 22.29 7.66 6.94
CA GLU A 207 23.33 6.74 6.47
C GLU A 207 24.73 7.18 6.93
N LEU A 208 25.05 8.48 6.82
CA LEU A 208 26.30 9.05 7.31
C LEU A 208 26.47 8.83 8.81
N TYR A 209 25.42 9.11 9.58
CA TYR A 209 25.40 8.86 11.02
C TYR A 209 25.62 7.39 11.34
N TRP A 210 24.85 6.49 10.72
CA TRP A 210 25.00 5.05 10.90
C TRP A 210 26.43 4.58 10.62
N LYS A 211 27.01 5.02 9.50
CA LYS A 211 28.38 4.67 9.10
C LYS A 211 29.41 5.12 10.12
N ALA A 212 29.40 6.40 10.47
CA ALA A 212 30.38 6.99 11.36
C ALA A 212 30.21 6.50 12.80
N ALA A 213 28.97 6.38 13.29
CA ALA A 213 28.69 6.09 14.69
C ALA A 213 28.74 4.61 15.04
N TYR A 214 28.39 3.71 14.12
CA TYR A 214 28.20 2.29 14.41
C TYR A 214 29.01 1.39 13.49
N TYR A 215 28.83 1.51 12.17
CA TYR A 215 29.42 0.56 11.22
C TYR A 215 30.95 0.60 11.18
N GLU A 216 31.56 1.76 10.90
CA GLU A 216 33.02 1.88 10.80
C GLU A 216 33.74 1.50 12.10
N PRO A 217 33.30 1.97 13.29
CA PRO A 217 33.92 1.57 14.55
C PRO A 217 33.79 0.07 14.83
N LEU A 218 32.63 -0.54 14.57
CA LEU A 218 32.43 -1.99 14.71
C LEU A 218 33.33 -2.78 13.76
N MET A 219 33.51 -2.30 12.52
CA MET A 219 34.39 -2.95 11.55
C MET A 219 35.87 -2.82 11.93
N LYS A 220 36.28 -1.69 12.50
CA LYS A 220 37.63 -1.50 13.06
C LYS A 220 37.86 -2.46 14.23
N LEU A 221 36.90 -2.54 15.15
CA LEU A 221 36.95 -3.46 16.29
C LEU A 221 36.98 -4.93 15.85
N ARG A 222 36.20 -5.30 14.83
CA ARG A 222 36.21 -6.64 14.23
C ARG A 222 37.61 -7.02 13.73
N LYS A 223 38.25 -6.11 12.97
CA LYS A 223 39.60 -6.31 12.45
C LYS A 223 40.62 -6.44 13.58
N GLN A 224 40.57 -5.56 14.59
CA GLN A 224 41.49 -5.58 15.73
C GLN A 224 41.39 -6.88 16.53
N LYS A 225 40.17 -7.40 16.71
CA LYS A 225 39.94 -8.64 17.45
C LYS A 225 40.03 -9.91 16.59
N ASN A 226 40.36 -9.78 15.31
CA ASN A 226 40.41 -10.87 14.33
C ASN A 226 39.15 -11.76 14.37
N LEU A 227 37.97 -11.12 14.39
CA LEU A 227 36.69 -11.81 14.52
C LEU A 227 36.04 -12.04 13.15
N ASP A 228 35.53 -13.25 12.93
CA ASP A 228 34.89 -13.64 11.68
C ASP A 228 33.39 -13.32 11.65
N GLY A 229 32.87 -13.08 10.44
CA GLY A 229 31.44 -12.98 10.16
C GLY A 229 30.68 -11.90 10.93
N ASN A 230 29.40 -12.17 11.20
CA ASN A 230 28.52 -11.35 12.05
C ASN A 230 28.79 -11.64 13.54
N TRP A 231 30.05 -11.52 13.97
CA TRP A 231 30.49 -11.79 15.34
C TRP A 231 29.72 -11.04 16.44
N TYR A 232 28.98 -9.98 16.10
CA TYR A 232 28.14 -9.20 17.00
C TYR A 232 26.75 -9.84 17.25
N LEU A 233 26.39 -10.89 16.49
CA LEU A 233 25.21 -11.73 16.67
C LEU A 233 25.69 -13.12 17.15
N LYS A 234 26.10 -13.22 18.43
CA LYS A 234 26.73 -14.46 18.94
C LYS A 234 25.75 -15.56 19.34
N ASN A 235 24.48 -15.21 19.60
CA ASN A 235 23.47 -16.19 20.01
C ASN A 235 22.53 -16.52 18.84
N THR A 236 22.14 -17.78 18.74
CA THR A 236 21.09 -18.28 17.84
C THR A 236 19.81 -17.43 17.91
N ASP A 237 19.45 -16.96 19.11
CA ASP A 237 18.28 -16.09 19.35
C ASP A 237 18.43 -14.67 18.77
N GLN A 238 19.66 -14.17 18.61
CA GLN A 238 19.90 -12.86 18.00
C GLN A 238 19.91 -12.92 16.47
N SER A 239 20.31 -14.07 15.91
CA SER A 239 20.23 -14.33 14.48
C SER A 239 18.78 -14.45 14.01
N SER A 240 17.92 -15.14 14.79
CA SER A 240 16.48 -15.23 14.50
C SER A 240 15.79 -13.85 14.57
N LEU A 241 16.16 -13.00 15.56
CA LEU A 241 15.68 -11.63 15.64
C LEU A 241 16.05 -10.79 14.40
N SER A 242 17.22 -10.99 13.81
CA SER A 242 17.63 -10.24 12.60
C SER A 242 16.66 -10.44 11.43
N THR A 243 16.15 -11.66 11.26
CA THR A 243 15.15 -11.99 10.24
C THR A 243 13.83 -11.26 10.50
N VAL A 244 13.40 -11.16 11.76
CA VAL A 244 12.21 -10.40 12.16
C VAL A 244 12.38 -8.90 11.84
N TYR A 245 13.54 -8.32 12.11
CA TYR A 245 13.81 -6.92 11.79
C TYR A 245 13.81 -6.63 10.29
N TYR A 246 14.42 -7.48 9.46
CA TYR A 246 14.40 -7.29 8.00
C TYR A 246 13.01 -7.50 7.41
N ARG A 247 12.23 -8.44 7.95
CA ARG A 247 10.82 -8.60 7.59
C ARG A 247 10.02 -7.36 7.92
N ARG A 248 10.19 -6.83 9.14
CA ARG A 248 9.54 -5.57 9.54
C ARG A 248 9.98 -4.40 8.67
N ALA A 249 11.24 -4.34 8.25
CA ALA A 249 11.73 -3.32 7.33
C ALA A 249 10.99 -3.37 5.98
N VAL A 250 10.78 -4.57 5.42
CA VAL A 250 9.97 -4.74 4.19
C VAL A 250 8.51 -4.35 4.42
N GLU A 251 7.93 -4.67 5.58
CA GLU A 251 6.56 -4.27 5.92
C GLU A 251 6.39 -2.75 6.05
N MET A 252 7.42 -2.06 6.50
CA MET A 252 7.41 -0.59 6.57
C MET A 252 7.67 0.03 5.20
N ASP A 253 8.55 -0.59 4.40
CA ASP A 253 9.03 -0.04 3.14
C ASP A 253 9.55 -1.15 2.20
N ALA A 254 8.67 -1.61 1.31
CA ALA A 254 8.99 -2.62 0.31
C ALA A 254 9.84 -2.09 -0.85
N ASP A 255 10.13 -0.78 -0.91
CA ASP A 255 10.98 -0.20 -1.96
C ASP A 255 12.48 -0.43 -1.70
N VAL A 256 12.87 -0.92 -0.52
CA VAL A 256 14.28 -1.16 -0.15
C VAL A 256 14.73 -2.59 -0.48
N GLY A 257 15.41 -2.75 -1.61
CA GLY A 257 15.91 -4.07 -2.06
C GLY A 257 16.90 -4.74 -1.10
N GLN A 258 17.63 -3.97 -0.31
CA GLN A 258 18.62 -4.52 0.63
C GLN A 258 17.99 -5.44 1.68
N ALA A 259 16.78 -5.13 2.16
CA ALA A 259 16.08 -5.94 3.16
C ALA A 259 15.72 -7.33 2.61
N PHE A 260 15.20 -7.38 1.36
CA PHE A 260 14.95 -8.64 0.67
C PHE A 260 16.21 -9.48 0.49
N ASN A 261 17.33 -8.85 0.10
CA ASN A 261 18.60 -9.57 -0.01
C ASN A 261 19.04 -10.19 1.33
N GLN A 262 18.87 -9.47 2.45
CA GLN A 262 19.25 -10.01 3.76
C GLN A 262 18.35 -11.16 4.20
N LEU A 263 17.04 -11.08 3.90
CA LEU A 263 16.11 -12.20 4.13
C LEU A 263 16.51 -13.43 3.32
N ALA A 264 16.94 -13.25 2.06
CA ALA A 264 17.28 -14.34 1.16
C ALA A 264 18.47 -15.20 1.62
N ILE A 265 19.41 -14.65 2.40
CA ILE A 265 20.67 -15.34 2.77
C ILE A 265 20.42 -16.56 3.67
N ASN A 266 19.38 -16.53 4.49
CA ASN A 266 19.09 -17.57 5.48
C ASN A 266 17.94 -18.50 5.05
N GLU A 267 17.50 -18.40 3.80
CA GLU A 267 16.35 -19.14 3.26
C GLU A 267 16.78 -20.33 2.39
N THR A 268 15.83 -21.19 2.04
CA THR A 268 16.04 -22.28 1.08
C THR A 268 16.40 -21.72 -0.31
N PRO A 269 17.17 -22.43 -1.15
CA PRO A 269 17.63 -21.91 -2.45
C PRO A 269 16.50 -21.32 -3.32
N VAL A 270 15.36 -22.00 -3.39
CA VAL A 270 14.19 -21.56 -4.16
C VAL A 270 13.62 -20.24 -3.62
N LYS A 271 13.37 -20.14 -2.31
CA LYS A 271 12.92 -18.90 -1.65
C LYS A 271 13.95 -17.77 -1.79
N SER A 272 15.24 -18.09 -1.68
CA SER A 272 16.32 -17.12 -1.86
C SER A 272 16.30 -16.51 -3.26
N VAL A 273 16.11 -17.32 -4.31
CA VAL A 273 15.97 -16.80 -5.69
C VAL A 273 14.85 -15.77 -5.78
N ARG A 274 13.66 -16.07 -5.25
CA ARG A 274 12.53 -15.14 -5.23
C ARG A 274 12.89 -13.82 -4.54
N LEU A 275 13.46 -13.90 -3.34
CA LEU A 275 13.82 -12.72 -2.55
C LEU A 275 14.95 -11.90 -3.19
N PHE A 276 15.94 -12.54 -3.83
CA PHE A 276 16.96 -11.83 -4.61
C PHE A 276 16.36 -11.12 -5.82
N LEU A 277 15.41 -11.73 -6.52
CA LEU A 277 14.70 -11.06 -7.62
C LEU A 277 13.89 -9.86 -7.13
N LEU A 278 13.19 -9.98 -6.00
CA LEU A 278 12.53 -8.83 -5.36
C LEU A 278 13.53 -7.74 -4.95
N ALA A 279 14.71 -8.11 -4.46
CA ALA A 279 15.78 -7.16 -4.14
C ALA A 279 16.27 -6.38 -5.37
N LEU A 280 16.25 -6.99 -6.55
CA LEU A 280 16.65 -6.37 -7.83
C LEU A 280 15.53 -5.55 -8.47
N LEU A 281 14.26 -5.93 -8.26
CA LEU A 281 13.09 -5.27 -8.84
C LEU A 281 12.50 -4.17 -7.95
N ALA A 282 12.94 -4.05 -6.70
CA ALA A 282 12.52 -2.97 -5.81
C ALA A 282 12.91 -1.60 -6.37
N ARG A 283 12.14 -0.56 -6.05
CA ARG A 283 12.38 0.81 -6.53
C ARG A 283 13.77 1.34 -6.18
N ARG A 284 14.32 0.95 -5.02
CA ARG A 284 15.73 1.13 -4.65
C ARG A 284 16.41 -0.25 -4.67
N PRO A 285 16.91 -0.68 -5.83
CA PRO A 285 17.40 -2.04 -6.01
C PRO A 285 18.74 -2.25 -5.32
N PHE A 286 18.99 -3.47 -4.84
CA PHE A 286 20.27 -3.87 -4.26
C PHE A 286 21.07 -4.70 -5.25
N GLN A 287 21.90 -4.03 -6.07
CA GLN A 287 22.60 -4.67 -7.20
C GLN A 287 23.50 -5.86 -6.82
N LYS A 288 24.07 -5.86 -5.61
CA LYS A 288 24.89 -7.00 -5.12
C LYS A 288 24.08 -8.29 -4.94
N ALA A 289 22.74 -8.23 -4.99
CA ALA A 289 21.89 -9.42 -5.02
C ALA A 289 22.19 -10.30 -6.25
N TRP A 290 22.69 -9.74 -7.36
CA TRP A 290 23.10 -10.53 -8.52
C TRP A 290 24.18 -11.57 -8.22
N ASP A 291 25.18 -11.20 -7.40
CA ASP A 291 26.28 -12.11 -7.05
C ASP A 291 25.77 -13.28 -6.22
N ASN A 292 24.83 -13.02 -5.29
CA ASN A 292 24.20 -14.06 -4.49
C ASN A 292 23.29 -14.93 -5.34
N LEU A 293 22.49 -14.33 -6.21
CA LEU A 293 21.59 -15.04 -7.12
C LEU A 293 22.35 -16.03 -8.02
N LYS A 294 23.47 -15.61 -8.62
CA LYS A 294 24.31 -16.48 -9.45
C LYS A 294 24.85 -17.68 -8.68
N LYS A 295 25.32 -17.47 -7.44
CA LYS A 295 25.78 -18.55 -6.56
C LYS A 295 24.65 -19.50 -6.18
N THR A 296 23.42 -18.99 -6.00
CA THR A 296 22.26 -19.83 -5.68
C THR A 296 21.87 -20.73 -6.84
N PHE A 297 22.02 -20.28 -8.10
CA PHE A 297 21.74 -21.11 -9.27
C PHE A 297 22.65 -22.33 -9.42
N GLU A 298 23.84 -22.31 -8.83
CA GLU A 298 24.81 -23.43 -8.87
C GLU A 298 24.51 -24.52 -7.81
N GLN A 299 23.56 -24.28 -6.90
CA GLN A 299 23.24 -25.21 -5.83
C GLN A 299 22.39 -26.38 -6.33
N LYS A 300 22.59 -27.56 -5.73
CA LYS A 300 21.81 -28.75 -6.04
C LYS A 300 20.56 -28.81 -5.18
N VAL A 301 19.42 -29.12 -5.80
CA VAL A 301 18.14 -29.33 -5.13
C VAL A 301 17.60 -30.70 -5.53
N ASN A 302 17.03 -31.42 -4.56
CA ASN A 302 16.63 -32.83 -4.73
C ASN A 302 15.28 -32.98 -5.45
N ASP A 303 14.40 -32.00 -5.31
CA ASP A 303 13.06 -32.01 -5.87
C ASP A 303 13.04 -31.51 -7.33
N GLN A 304 12.29 -32.19 -8.20
CA GLN A 304 12.25 -31.91 -9.64
C GLN A 304 11.67 -30.51 -9.94
N ILE A 305 10.59 -30.12 -9.27
CA ILE A 305 9.95 -28.79 -9.44
C ILE A 305 10.89 -27.70 -8.93
N SER A 306 11.50 -27.93 -7.78
CA SER A 306 12.45 -27.00 -7.16
C SER A 306 13.72 -26.82 -8.00
N SER A 307 14.16 -27.86 -8.72
CA SER A 307 15.28 -27.76 -9.68
C SER A 307 14.97 -26.77 -10.81
N PHE A 308 13.75 -26.80 -11.37
CA PHE A 308 13.33 -25.83 -12.39
C PHE A 308 13.33 -24.39 -11.89
N ALA A 309 13.14 -24.18 -10.59
CA ALA A 309 13.20 -22.84 -9.98
C ALA A 309 14.62 -22.26 -9.92
N LEU A 310 15.64 -23.08 -10.17
CA LEU A 310 17.02 -22.62 -10.35
C LEU A 310 17.40 -22.60 -11.83
N SER A 311 17.13 -23.69 -12.57
CA SER A 311 17.60 -23.86 -13.96
C SER A 311 16.96 -22.87 -14.94
N ILE A 312 15.63 -22.69 -14.87
CA ILE A 312 14.91 -21.84 -15.83
C ILE A 312 15.23 -20.35 -15.60
N PRO A 313 15.18 -19.79 -14.38
CA PRO A 313 15.62 -18.42 -14.14
C PRO A 313 17.08 -18.18 -14.53
N PHE A 314 17.97 -19.15 -14.33
CA PHE A 314 19.35 -19.06 -14.80
C PHE A 314 19.45 -18.93 -16.33
N ILE A 315 18.68 -19.74 -17.07
CA ILE A 315 18.60 -19.62 -18.54
C ILE A 315 18.08 -18.24 -18.90
N ILE A 316 16.97 -17.78 -18.31
CA ILE A 316 16.35 -16.50 -18.63
C ILE A 316 17.30 -15.31 -18.39
N LEU A 317 17.99 -15.32 -17.24
CA LEU A 317 18.65 -14.13 -16.72
C LEU A 317 20.16 -14.09 -16.96
N VAL A 318 20.81 -15.25 -17.15
CA VAL A 318 22.27 -15.34 -17.22
C VAL A 318 22.75 -15.91 -18.54
N SER A 319 22.12 -16.97 -19.04
CA SER A 319 22.61 -17.76 -20.19
C SER A 319 21.55 -17.94 -21.27
N TYR A 320 20.85 -16.86 -21.60
CA TYR A 320 19.67 -16.94 -22.46
C TYR A 320 19.95 -17.64 -23.79
N SER A 321 19.22 -18.73 -23.99
CA SER A 321 19.17 -19.51 -25.22
C SER A 321 17.74 -19.97 -25.42
N ARG A 322 17.15 -19.62 -26.57
CA ARG A 322 15.76 -19.95 -26.88
C ARG A 322 15.52 -21.46 -26.87
N THR A 323 16.43 -22.23 -27.45
CA THR A 323 16.33 -23.70 -27.51
C THR A 323 16.39 -24.35 -26.13
N ASN A 324 17.23 -23.83 -25.23
CA ASN A 324 17.35 -24.35 -23.87
C ASN A 324 16.11 -23.99 -23.04
N LEU A 325 15.58 -22.77 -23.21
CA LEU A 325 14.35 -22.35 -22.52
C LEU A 325 13.15 -23.16 -23.00
N ASP A 326 13.04 -23.42 -24.30
CA ASP A 326 11.95 -24.22 -24.86
C ASP A 326 12.04 -25.69 -24.39
N SER A 327 13.23 -26.29 -24.36
CA SER A 327 13.40 -27.68 -23.92
C SER A 327 13.13 -27.89 -22.42
N GLU A 328 13.67 -27.02 -21.56
CA GLU A 328 13.38 -27.05 -20.12
C GLU A 328 11.92 -26.67 -19.85
N GLY A 329 11.36 -25.76 -20.64
CA GLY A 329 9.96 -25.37 -20.56
C GLY A 329 9.00 -26.52 -20.84
N ILE A 330 9.26 -27.33 -21.86
CA ILE A 330 8.48 -28.55 -22.16
C ILE A 330 8.53 -29.52 -20.98
N ARG A 331 9.73 -29.77 -20.42
CA ARG A 331 9.91 -30.65 -19.25
C ARG A 331 9.15 -30.16 -18.03
N LEU A 332 9.14 -28.84 -17.78
CA LEU A 332 8.36 -28.25 -16.70
C LEU A 332 6.87 -28.46 -16.92
N VAL A 333 6.34 -28.19 -18.12
CA VAL A 333 4.90 -28.37 -18.40
C VAL A 333 4.48 -29.83 -18.27
N GLU A 334 5.32 -30.78 -18.70
CA GLU A 334 5.10 -32.21 -18.49
C GLU A 334 5.09 -32.59 -17.01
N ALA A 335 6.04 -32.06 -16.22
CA ALA A 335 6.08 -32.25 -14.78
C ALA A 335 4.83 -31.68 -14.09
N ILE A 336 4.34 -30.49 -14.50
CA ILE A 336 3.10 -29.91 -13.96
C ILE A 336 1.89 -30.82 -14.24
N LYS A 337 1.85 -31.43 -15.43
CA LYS A 337 0.75 -32.33 -15.82
C LYS A 337 0.78 -33.66 -15.07
N SER A 338 1.97 -34.13 -14.65
CA SER A 338 2.11 -35.39 -13.91
C SER A 338 1.85 -35.26 -12.41
N LEU A 339 1.78 -34.04 -11.86
CA LEU A 339 1.42 -33.81 -10.46
C LEU A 339 -0.03 -34.24 -10.17
N THR A 340 -0.20 -34.94 -9.04
CA THR A 340 -1.49 -35.41 -8.54
C THR A 340 -2.42 -34.25 -8.19
N ASP A 341 -1.94 -33.30 -7.38
CA ASP A 341 -2.63 -32.06 -7.04
C ASP A 341 -1.69 -30.86 -7.20
N PRO A 342 -1.59 -30.27 -8.41
CA PRO A 342 -0.69 -29.16 -8.65
C PRO A 342 -1.17 -27.85 -8.02
N ILE A 343 -2.46 -27.75 -7.63
CA ILE A 343 -2.98 -26.53 -7.01
C ILE A 343 -2.50 -26.44 -5.57
N ARG A 344 -2.40 -27.60 -4.90
CA ARG A 344 -1.89 -27.68 -3.53
C ARG A 344 -0.36 -27.80 -3.44
N ASP A 345 0.36 -27.69 -4.56
CA ASP A 345 1.82 -27.76 -4.57
C ASP A 345 2.46 -26.39 -4.27
N GLN A 346 3.10 -26.29 -3.09
CA GLN A 346 3.77 -25.07 -2.65
C GLN A 346 5.01 -24.71 -3.49
N GLN A 347 5.77 -25.71 -3.94
CA GLN A 347 6.99 -25.47 -4.73
C GLN A 347 6.64 -24.98 -6.13
N LEU A 348 5.58 -25.52 -6.73
CA LEU A 348 5.06 -25.06 -8.02
C LEU A 348 4.55 -23.62 -7.92
N SER A 349 3.77 -23.30 -6.89
CA SER A 349 3.30 -21.94 -6.65
C SER A 349 4.46 -20.95 -6.53
N LEU A 350 5.50 -21.32 -5.78
CA LEU A 350 6.70 -20.50 -5.61
C LEU A 350 7.50 -20.35 -6.92
N LEU A 351 7.64 -21.43 -7.69
CA LEU A 351 8.26 -21.44 -9.01
C LEU A 351 7.55 -20.49 -9.99
N LEU A 352 6.22 -20.50 -10.05
CA LEU A 352 5.45 -19.62 -10.94
C LEU A 352 5.67 -18.14 -10.60
N LEU A 353 5.75 -17.81 -9.30
CA LEU A 353 6.10 -16.46 -8.84
C LEU A 353 7.53 -16.09 -9.23
N ILE A 354 8.50 -17.00 -9.09
CA ILE A 354 9.88 -16.80 -9.52
C ILE A 354 9.94 -16.51 -11.02
N LEU A 355 9.26 -17.31 -11.85
CA LEU A 355 9.21 -17.12 -13.30
C LEU A 355 8.54 -15.79 -13.69
N SER A 356 7.49 -15.38 -12.97
CA SER A 356 6.88 -14.05 -13.13
C SER A 356 7.88 -12.93 -12.84
N LEU A 357 8.64 -13.02 -11.75
CA LEU A 357 9.70 -12.06 -11.42
C LEU A 357 10.86 -12.10 -12.41
N SER A 358 11.27 -13.27 -12.89
CA SER A 358 12.28 -13.41 -13.94
C SER A 358 11.83 -12.74 -15.24
N THR A 359 10.53 -12.84 -15.58
CA THR A 359 9.95 -12.14 -16.73
C THR A 359 10.10 -10.62 -16.58
N ARG A 360 9.80 -10.09 -15.39
CA ARG A 360 9.98 -8.66 -15.08
C ARG A 360 11.45 -8.25 -15.16
N GLN A 361 12.36 -9.06 -14.61
CA GLN A 361 13.78 -8.77 -14.65
C GLN A 361 14.37 -8.82 -16.07
N ALA A 362 13.84 -9.68 -16.95
CA ALA A 362 14.20 -9.73 -18.36
C ALA A 362 13.79 -8.46 -19.14
N VAL A 363 12.67 -7.83 -18.75
CA VAL A 363 12.28 -6.51 -19.26
C VAL A 363 13.28 -5.45 -18.82
N GLU A 364 13.62 -5.40 -17.53
CA GLU A 364 14.56 -4.41 -16.99
C GLU A 364 15.97 -4.54 -17.58
N SER A 365 16.38 -5.76 -17.98
CA SER A 365 17.65 -5.98 -18.69
C SER A 365 17.61 -5.65 -20.19
N GLY A 366 16.43 -5.34 -20.73
CA GLY A 366 16.24 -5.03 -22.16
C GLY A 366 16.30 -6.26 -23.07
N ASN A 367 16.24 -7.48 -22.54
CA ASN A 367 16.26 -8.70 -23.33
C ASN A 367 14.85 -9.11 -23.78
N GLU A 368 14.41 -8.54 -24.92
CA GLU A 368 13.07 -8.76 -25.47
C GLU A 368 12.80 -10.22 -25.84
N ASP A 369 13.80 -10.94 -26.37
CA ASP A 369 13.66 -12.35 -26.72
C ASP A 369 13.43 -13.21 -25.48
N ALA A 370 14.22 -12.97 -24.42
CA ALA A 370 14.02 -13.63 -23.13
C ALA A 370 12.64 -13.33 -22.55
N PHE A 371 12.20 -12.07 -22.63
CA PHE A 371 10.85 -11.70 -22.21
C PHE A 371 9.77 -12.48 -22.97
N ILE A 372 9.83 -12.53 -24.31
CA ILE A 372 8.87 -13.28 -25.14
C ILE A 372 8.89 -14.77 -24.81
N GLY A 373 10.08 -15.35 -24.60
CA GLY A 373 10.27 -16.72 -24.14
C GLY A 373 9.60 -17.01 -22.82
N CYS A 374 9.82 -16.16 -21.82
CA CYS A 374 9.22 -16.29 -20.50
C CYS A 374 7.69 -16.19 -20.56
N VAL A 375 7.16 -15.23 -21.33
CA VAL A 375 5.70 -15.06 -21.48
C VAL A 375 5.09 -16.30 -22.12
N THR A 376 5.75 -16.89 -23.12
CA THR A 376 5.30 -18.14 -23.77
C THR A 376 5.29 -19.30 -22.78
N LEU A 377 6.36 -19.46 -22.01
CA LEU A 377 6.49 -20.50 -21.00
C LEU A 377 5.42 -20.36 -19.91
N LEU A 378 5.25 -19.17 -19.33
CA LEU A 378 4.25 -18.93 -18.29
C LEU A 378 2.83 -19.17 -18.79
N CYS A 379 2.50 -18.76 -20.02
CA CYS A 379 1.20 -19.10 -20.61
C CYS A 379 0.99 -20.62 -20.65
N SER A 380 2.03 -21.35 -21.06
CA SER A 380 1.99 -22.81 -21.20
C SER A 380 1.90 -23.53 -19.84
N CYS A 381 2.49 -22.96 -18.79
CA CYS A 381 2.39 -23.46 -17.41
C CYS A 381 1.02 -23.17 -16.80
N TYR A 382 0.45 -21.98 -17.01
CA TYR A 382 -0.83 -21.59 -16.40
C TYR A 382 -2.05 -22.25 -17.06
N LEU A 383 -2.00 -22.57 -18.36
CA LEU A 383 -3.12 -23.20 -19.07
C LEU A 383 -3.62 -24.52 -18.44
N PRO A 384 -2.77 -25.52 -18.13
CA PRO A 384 -3.24 -26.74 -17.47
C PRO A 384 -3.66 -26.53 -16.01
N LEU A 385 -3.24 -25.42 -15.39
CA LEU A 385 -3.52 -25.11 -13.99
C LEU A 385 -4.85 -24.38 -13.79
N ILE A 386 -5.15 -23.42 -14.68
CA ILE A 386 -6.35 -22.60 -14.57
C ILE A 386 -7.63 -23.42 -14.73
N ASP A 387 -7.56 -24.52 -15.47
CA ASP A 387 -8.67 -25.46 -15.65
C ASP A 387 -8.91 -26.34 -14.42
N LYS A 388 -7.92 -26.45 -13.52
CA LYS A 388 -8.04 -27.21 -12.28
C LYS A 388 -8.64 -26.37 -11.14
N VAL A 389 -8.74 -25.04 -11.27
CA VAL A 389 -9.28 -24.16 -10.22
C VAL A 389 -10.75 -24.52 -9.98
N VAL A 390 -11.07 -24.88 -8.73
CA VAL A 390 -12.42 -25.30 -8.32
C VAL A 390 -13.05 -24.23 -7.44
N ILE A 391 -14.27 -23.83 -7.78
CA ILE A 391 -15.06 -22.89 -7.00
C ILE A 391 -16.29 -23.66 -6.51
N THR A 392 -16.37 -23.92 -5.21
CA THR A 392 -17.53 -24.56 -4.60
C THR A 392 -18.43 -23.50 -3.97
N GLN A 393 -19.72 -23.55 -4.31
CA GLN A 393 -20.75 -22.77 -3.64
C GLN A 393 -21.49 -23.73 -2.72
N SER A 394 -21.64 -23.39 -1.44
CA SER A 394 -22.49 -24.14 -0.52
C SER A 394 -23.94 -24.07 -1.01
N GLU A 395 -24.45 -25.17 -1.58
CA GLU A 395 -25.86 -25.30 -1.93
C GLU A 395 -26.70 -25.47 -0.66
N GLU A 396 -27.49 -24.46 -0.29
CA GLU A 396 -28.80 -24.71 0.31
C GLU A 396 -29.81 -23.67 -0.20
N VAL A 397 -30.83 -24.20 -0.89
CA VAL A 397 -32.11 -23.54 -1.12
C VAL A 397 -32.78 -23.37 0.24
N ARG A 398 -32.87 -22.14 0.75
CA ARG A 398 -33.79 -21.79 1.83
C ARG A 398 -34.68 -20.65 1.37
N ASP A 399 -35.98 -20.91 1.45
CA ASP A 399 -37.08 -20.08 0.99
C ASP A 399 -36.94 -18.63 1.50
N ASP A 400 -36.85 -17.66 0.58
CA ASP A 400 -36.66 -16.23 0.87
C ASP A 400 -37.74 -15.67 1.83
N ASP A 401 -38.88 -16.34 1.92
CA ASP A 401 -40.00 -16.01 2.82
C ASP A 401 -39.70 -16.23 4.31
N GLU A 402 -38.78 -17.15 4.66
CA GLU A 402 -38.48 -17.44 6.06
C GLU A 402 -37.52 -16.40 6.68
N VAL A 403 -36.57 -15.91 5.89
CA VAL A 403 -35.65 -14.82 6.29
C VAL A 403 -36.42 -13.50 6.50
N ILE A 404 -37.44 -13.23 5.67
CA ILE A 404 -38.33 -12.08 5.83
C ILE A 404 -39.18 -12.21 7.09
N ARG A 405 -39.69 -13.42 7.41
CA ARG A 405 -40.43 -13.65 8.66
C ARG A 405 -39.57 -13.47 9.91
N ILE A 406 -38.32 -13.94 9.90
CA ILE A 406 -37.39 -13.76 11.02
C ILE A 406 -37.02 -12.28 11.22
N ARG A 407 -36.79 -11.54 10.13
CA ARG A 407 -36.53 -10.08 10.20
C ARG A 407 -37.73 -9.28 10.71
N ARG A 408 -38.96 -9.65 10.32
CA ARG A 408 -40.18 -9.01 10.83
C ARG A 408 -40.45 -9.30 12.31
N ARG A 409 -39.97 -10.44 12.85
CA ARG A 409 -40.04 -10.72 14.30
C ARG A 409 -39.05 -9.89 15.10
N ARG A 410 -37.82 -9.68 14.62
CA ARG A 410 -36.80 -8.85 15.30
C ARG A 410 -37.18 -7.37 15.41
N VAL A 411 -37.78 -6.80 14.36
CA VAL A 411 -38.21 -5.39 14.39
C VAL A 411 -39.38 -5.15 15.37
N ARG A 412 -40.16 -6.18 15.69
CA ARG A 412 -41.23 -6.10 16.71
C ARG A 412 -40.73 -6.30 18.14
N SER A 413 -39.60 -6.97 18.36
CA SER A 413 -39.04 -7.16 19.70
C SER A 413 -38.17 -5.98 20.15
N GLU A 414 -37.62 -5.18 19.23
CA GLU A 414 -36.83 -3.99 19.56
C GLU A 414 -37.68 -2.74 19.85
N SER A 415 -38.98 -2.74 19.52
CA SER A 415 -39.89 -1.63 19.83
C SER A 415 -40.48 -1.65 21.25
N ASP A 416 -40.27 -2.73 22.00
CA ASP A 416 -40.99 -3.00 23.26
C ASP A 416 -40.06 -3.01 24.50
N LEU A 417 -38.84 -2.47 24.41
CA LEU A 417 -37.85 -2.48 25.51
C LEU A 417 -37.44 -1.08 26.03
N GLU A 418 -38.32 -0.08 25.92
CA GLU A 418 -38.21 1.18 26.66
C GLU A 418 -39.37 1.34 27.65
N ASP A 419 -39.42 0.51 28.69
CA ASP A 419 -39.99 0.86 30.00
C ASP A 419 -39.80 -0.33 30.96
N ASP A 420 -38.79 -0.28 31.82
CA ASP A 420 -39.01 -0.20 33.27
C ASP A 420 -37.68 -0.21 34.02
N SER A 421 -37.47 0.83 34.81
CA SER A 421 -36.44 0.89 35.83
C SER A 421 -37.13 0.91 37.18
N ARG A 422 -36.89 -0.10 38.05
CA ARG A 422 -36.84 0.02 39.53
C ARG A 422 -36.63 -1.31 40.26
N SER A 423 -35.52 -1.35 40.99
CA SER A 423 -35.31 -1.92 42.34
C SER A 423 -35.74 -3.36 42.65
N ARG A 424 -34.77 -4.18 43.10
CA ARG A 424 -34.65 -4.63 44.51
C ARG A 424 -33.43 -5.55 44.73
N ASP A 425 -32.79 -5.31 45.87
CA ASP A 425 -31.73 -6.10 46.49
C ASP A 425 -32.19 -7.50 46.96
N SER A 426 -31.29 -8.49 46.93
CA SER A 426 -30.71 -9.16 48.13
C SER A 426 -30.29 -10.63 47.89
N SER A 427 -29.00 -10.91 48.15
CA SER A 427 -28.39 -12.11 48.77
C SER A 427 -28.88 -13.54 48.44
N SER A 428 -28.00 -14.44 47.96
CA SER A 428 -27.19 -15.37 48.79
C SER A 428 -26.66 -16.60 48.01
N SER A 429 -25.41 -16.97 48.31
CA SER A 429 -24.81 -18.32 48.33
C SER A 429 -24.78 -19.22 47.08
N GLY A 430 -23.56 -19.42 46.58
CA GLY A 430 -22.83 -20.70 46.70
C GLY A 430 -23.21 -21.87 45.80
N GLY A 431 -22.23 -22.39 45.07
CA GLY A 431 -22.25 -23.76 44.54
C GLY A 431 -21.59 -23.91 43.18
N ASP A 432 -20.34 -24.35 43.17
CA ASP A 432 -19.68 -24.92 42.01
C ASP A 432 -20.50 -26.10 41.45
N SER A 433 -20.83 -26.06 40.16
CA SER A 433 -21.05 -27.27 39.37
C SER A 433 -20.89 -26.96 37.89
N GLU A 434 -20.01 -27.74 37.27
CA GLU A 434 -19.78 -27.81 35.83
C GLU A 434 -21.07 -28.28 35.14
N GLU A 435 -21.75 -27.39 34.41
CA GLU A 435 -22.71 -27.80 33.39
C GLU A 435 -22.54 -26.97 32.12
N SER A 436 -22.59 -27.70 31.02
CA SER A 436 -22.42 -27.34 29.62
C SER A 436 -23.26 -26.14 29.17
N GLU A 437 -22.62 -25.04 28.77
CA GLU A 437 -23.22 -24.03 27.91
C GLU A 437 -22.84 -24.27 26.45
N SER A 438 -23.59 -25.17 25.82
CA SER A 438 -23.72 -25.26 24.36
C SER A 438 -24.80 -24.30 23.88
N GLU A 439 -24.63 -22.98 24.06
CA GLU A 439 -25.45 -21.97 23.39
C GLU A 439 -24.58 -20.80 22.92
N ARG A 440 -23.68 -21.09 21.97
CA ARG A 440 -22.95 -20.06 21.23
C ARG A 440 -23.75 -19.63 20.01
N SER A 441 -24.35 -18.45 20.13
CA SER A 441 -24.48 -17.43 19.07
C SER A 441 -24.89 -17.93 17.68
N ASP A 442 -26.19 -17.96 17.40
CA ASP A 442 -26.74 -17.95 16.05
C ASP A 442 -26.52 -16.56 15.40
N LEU A 443 -25.26 -16.28 15.06
CA LEU A 443 -24.94 -15.32 14.00
C LEU A 443 -25.18 -16.02 12.66
N PRO A 444 -25.76 -15.35 11.64
CA PRO A 444 -25.93 -15.98 10.33
C PRO A 444 -24.54 -16.36 9.80
N ARG A 445 -24.30 -17.65 9.57
CA ARG A 445 -23.10 -18.11 8.85
C ARG A 445 -23.07 -17.40 7.51
N GLU A 446 -22.07 -16.56 7.30
CA GLU A 446 -21.80 -15.99 5.99
C GLU A 446 -21.62 -17.14 4.99
N GLN A 447 -22.18 -16.97 3.79
CA GLN A 447 -22.12 -17.97 2.73
C GLN A 447 -20.64 -18.16 2.33
N GLU A 448 -19.99 -19.19 2.88
CA GLU A 448 -18.61 -19.52 2.53
C GLU A 448 -18.58 -20.08 1.10
N VAL A 449 -17.96 -19.32 0.20
CA VAL A 449 -17.56 -19.78 -1.13
C VAL A 449 -16.10 -20.20 -1.00
N ASP A 450 -15.83 -21.49 -1.17
CA ASP A 450 -14.46 -22.02 -1.14
C ASP A 450 -13.88 -22.03 -2.57
N ILE A 451 -12.72 -21.41 -2.74
CA ILE A 451 -12.01 -21.28 -4.02
C ILE A 451 -10.67 -21.99 -3.89
N GLN A 452 -10.66 -23.26 -4.29
CA GLN A 452 -9.44 -24.04 -4.37
C GLN A 452 -8.62 -23.57 -5.57
N GLY A 453 -7.43 -23.03 -5.29
CA GLY A 453 -6.54 -22.48 -6.31
C GLY A 453 -6.70 -21.00 -6.58
N GLY A 454 -7.31 -20.24 -5.67
CA GLY A 454 -7.32 -18.76 -5.73
C GLY A 454 -5.92 -18.16 -5.87
N TRP A 455 -4.89 -18.82 -5.35
CA TRP A 455 -3.48 -18.41 -5.49
C TRP A 455 -2.99 -18.37 -6.94
N ILE A 456 -3.50 -19.27 -7.79
CA ILE A 456 -3.17 -19.31 -9.21
C ILE A 456 -3.81 -18.12 -9.90
N LEU A 457 -5.08 -17.82 -9.58
CA LEU A 457 -5.76 -16.62 -10.10
C LEU A 457 -5.02 -15.35 -9.70
N ALA A 458 -4.60 -15.25 -8.44
CA ALA A 458 -3.78 -14.15 -7.93
C ALA A 458 -2.44 -14.02 -8.69
N ALA A 459 -1.70 -15.12 -8.86
CA ALA A 459 -0.41 -15.14 -9.54
C ALA A 459 -0.53 -14.74 -11.01
N ILE A 460 -1.57 -15.21 -11.72
CA ILE A 460 -1.84 -14.82 -13.10
C ILE A 460 -2.18 -13.33 -13.17
N CYS A 461 -3.04 -12.82 -12.29
CA CYS A 461 -3.44 -11.41 -12.29
C CYS A 461 -2.26 -10.48 -11.98
N GLU A 462 -1.42 -10.81 -11.00
CA GLU A 462 -0.19 -10.07 -10.70
C GLU A 462 0.75 -10.07 -11.89
N TRP A 463 1.00 -11.24 -12.47
CA TRP A 463 1.88 -11.39 -13.62
C TRP A 463 1.40 -10.54 -14.80
N LEU A 464 0.11 -10.65 -15.15
CA LEU A 464 -0.50 -9.83 -16.20
C LEU A 464 -0.41 -8.33 -15.89
N TYR A 465 -0.57 -7.93 -14.62
CA TYR A 465 -0.50 -6.52 -14.22
C TYR A 465 0.86 -5.92 -14.57
N TYR A 466 1.95 -6.63 -14.28
CA TYR A 466 3.30 -6.13 -14.55
C TYR A 466 3.71 -6.21 -16.03
N ILE A 467 3.30 -7.25 -16.78
CA ILE A 467 3.74 -7.38 -18.18
C ILE A 467 2.90 -6.56 -19.18
N SER A 468 1.67 -6.19 -18.83
CA SER A 468 0.71 -5.56 -19.76
C SER A 468 1.25 -4.31 -20.46
N PRO A 469 1.90 -3.35 -19.77
CA PRO A 469 2.48 -2.17 -20.42
C PRO A 469 3.54 -2.53 -21.48
N GLN A 470 4.36 -3.54 -21.20
CA GLN A 470 5.43 -3.96 -22.11
C GLN A 470 4.89 -4.73 -23.31
N LEU A 471 3.94 -5.63 -23.07
CA LEU A 471 3.27 -6.36 -24.14
C LEU A 471 2.52 -5.41 -25.08
N HIS A 472 1.86 -4.38 -24.54
CA HIS A 472 1.22 -3.34 -25.32
C HIS A 472 2.23 -2.54 -26.17
N THR A 473 3.37 -2.17 -25.58
CA THR A 473 4.46 -1.48 -26.28
C THR A 473 5.00 -2.32 -27.44
N LEU A 474 5.26 -3.60 -27.22
CA LEU A 474 5.74 -4.53 -28.26
C LEU A 474 4.69 -4.73 -29.37
N LYS A 475 3.42 -4.88 -29.02
CA LYS A 475 2.32 -5.03 -29.98
C LYS A 475 2.21 -3.83 -30.94
N ASN A 476 2.49 -2.63 -30.47
CA ASN A 476 2.38 -1.40 -31.26
C ASN A 476 3.65 -1.08 -32.08
N ARG A 477 4.73 -1.84 -31.92
CA ARG A 477 5.95 -1.66 -32.72
C ARG A 477 5.80 -2.28 -34.11
N LYS A 478 6.25 -1.54 -35.13
CA LYS A 478 6.17 -1.97 -36.55
C LYS A 478 7.26 -2.97 -36.98
N LYS A 479 8.38 -3.06 -36.26
CA LYS A 479 9.60 -3.74 -36.74
C LYS A 479 9.66 -5.24 -36.40
N THR A 480 9.11 -5.66 -35.27
CA THR A 480 9.17 -7.05 -34.79
C THR A 480 7.82 -7.43 -34.19
N PRO A 481 6.93 -8.07 -34.96
CA PRO A 481 5.62 -8.45 -34.46
C PRO A 481 5.74 -9.59 -33.44
N ILE A 482 4.88 -9.57 -32.42
CA ILE A 482 4.74 -10.67 -31.47
C ILE A 482 4.31 -11.93 -32.24
N PRO A 483 4.94 -13.10 -32.02
CA PRO A 483 4.56 -14.33 -32.70
C PRO A 483 3.06 -14.64 -32.55
N ALA A 484 2.38 -14.95 -33.65
CA ALA A 484 0.94 -15.24 -33.65
C ALA A 484 0.59 -16.43 -32.74
N ALA A 485 1.46 -17.45 -32.70
CA ALA A 485 1.32 -18.59 -31.80
C ALA A 485 1.26 -18.14 -30.32
N LEU A 486 2.13 -17.21 -29.92
CA LEU A 486 2.11 -16.66 -28.56
C LEU A 486 0.81 -15.90 -28.28
N LEU A 487 0.34 -15.06 -29.21
CA LEU A 487 -0.90 -14.32 -29.04
C LEU A 487 -2.11 -15.26 -28.87
N ASN A 488 -2.15 -16.37 -29.61
CA ASN A 488 -3.24 -17.36 -29.49
C ASN A 488 -3.26 -18.01 -28.10
N VAL A 489 -2.10 -18.47 -27.61
CA VAL A 489 -1.98 -19.09 -26.28
C VAL A 489 -2.31 -18.08 -25.18
N PHE A 490 -1.81 -16.85 -25.31
CA PHE A 490 -2.09 -15.75 -24.38
C PHE A 490 -3.59 -15.41 -24.33
N HIS A 491 -4.24 -15.31 -25.48
CA HIS A 491 -5.67 -15.05 -25.58
C HIS A 491 -6.51 -16.16 -24.96
N SER A 492 -6.16 -17.43 -25.20
CA SER A 492 -6.80 -18.58 -24.56
C SER A 492 -6.71 -18.52 -23.04
N LEU A 493 -5.53 -18.19 -22.51
CA LEU A 493 -5.33 -18.03 -21.06
C LEU A 493 -6.18 -16.88 -20.50
N VAL A 494 -6.22 -15.73 -21.17
CA VAL A 494 -7.02 -14.58 -20.76
C VAL A 494 -8.51 -14.92 -20.72
N ASP A 495 -9.03 -15.65 -21.70
CA ASP A 495 -10.44 -16.05 -21.73
C ASP A 495 -10.80 -16.99 -20.57
N LYS A 496 -9.94 -17.99 -20.31
CA LYS A 496 -10.09 -18.89 -19.16
C LYS A 496 -10.01 -18.13 -17.83
N LEU A 497 -9.12 -17.14 -17.73
CA LEU A 497 -9.01 -16.30 -16.55
C LEU A 497 -10.27 -15.47 -16.31
N ILE A 498 -10.79 -14.83 -17.35
CA ILE A 498 -12.04 -14.06 -17.26
C ILE A 498 -13.19 -14.96 -16.77
N HIS A 499 -13.27 -16.19 -17.28
CA HIS A 499 -14.29 -17.16 -16.86
C HIS A 499 -14.19 -17.46 -15.35
N GLN A 500 -12.99 -17.83 -14.88
CA GLN A 500 -12.75 -18.16 -13.47
C GLN A 500 -12.96 -16.95 -12.54
N LEU A 501 -12.53 -15.75 -12.93
CA LEU A 501 -12.75 -14.53 -12.17
C LEU A 501 -14.24 -14.19 -12.03
N ASN A 502 -15.02 -14.41 -13.09
CA ASN A 502 -16.47 -14.18 -13.04
C ASN A 502 -17.19 -15.19 -12.16
N GLN A 503 -16.78 -16.47 -12.17
CA GLN A 503 -17.30 -17.48 -11.25
C GLN A 503 -16.98 -17.13 -9.79
N SER A 504 -15.81 -16.55 -9.55
CA SER A 504 -15.33 -16.13 -8.23
C SER A 504 -15.85 -14.74 -7.78
N ALA A 505 -16.49 -13.98 -8.67
CA ALA A 505 -16.76 -12.56 -8.44
C ALA A 505 -17.66 -12.28 -7.24
N LYS A 506 -18.56 -13.21 -6.89
CA LYS A 506 -19.42 -13.08 -5.69
C LYS A 506 -18.58 -13.14 -4.41
N ALA A 507 -17.68 -14.13 -4.31
CA ALA A 507 -16.77 -14.29 -3.18
C ALA A 507 -15.78 -13.13 -3.06
N MET A 508 -15.28 -12.62 -4.18
CA MET A 508 -14.36 -11.48 -4.19
C MET A 508 -15.00 -10.18 -3.67
N ARG A 509 -16.33 -10.03 -3.75
CA ARG A 509 -17.05 -8.82 -3.29
C ARG A 509 -17.28 -8.79 -1.77
N THR A 510 -17.23 -9.95 -1.11
CA THR A 510 -17.49 -10.06 0.33
C THR A 510 -16.23 -9.90 1.17
N VAL A 511 -15.07 -9.88 0.52
CA VAL A 511 -13.78 -9.70 1.18
C VAL A 511 -13.55 -8.24 1.55
N GLU A 512 -13.16 -7.97 2.81
CA GLU A 512 -12.67 -6.67 3.25
C GLU A 512 -11.30 -6.33 2.65
N ASP A 513 -11.09 -5.05 2.31
CA ASP A 513 -9.81 -4.50 1.88
C ASP A 513 -8.77 -4.65 3.01
N ALA A 514 -7.91 -5.66 2.92
CA ALA A 514 -6.71 -5.79 3.74
C ALA A 514 -5.47 -5.49 2.88
N ASP A 515 -4.46 -4.84 3.47
CA ASP A 515 -3.14 -4.62 2.86
C ASP A 515 -2.40 -5.96 2.67
N GLU A 516 -2.85 -6.75 1.71
CA GLU A 516 -2.33 -8.09 1.39
C GLU A 516 -1.08 -8.05 0.50
N GLU A 517 -0.80 -6.90 -0.15
CA GLU A 517 0.34 -6.77 -1.08
C GLU A 517 1.69 -7.03 -0.41
N ILE A 518 1.91 -6.49 0.80
CA ILE A 518 3.16 -6.69 1.54
C ILE A 518 3.30 -8.15 1.99
N ARG A 519 2.21 -8.77 2.47
CA ARG A 519 2.21 -10.19 2.87
C ARG A 519 2.45 -11.09 1.67
N TRP A 520 1.86 -10.77 0.53
CA TRP A 520 2.12 -11.44 -0.74
C TRP A 520 3.58 -11.33 -1.16
N LEU A 521 4.17 -10.13 -1.08
CA LEU A 521 5.58 -9.92 -1.38
C LEU A 521 6.49 -10.74 -0.45
N LEU A 522 6.21 -10.79 0.85
CA LEU A 522 7.04 -11.53 1.81
C LEU A 522 6.90 -13.05 1.69
N TYR A 523 5.65 -13.55 1.66
CA TYR A 523 5.37 -14.98 1.84
C TYR A 523 4.95 -15.69 0.56
N GLY A 524 4.52 -14.95 -0.47
CA GLY A 524 3.90 -15.55 -1.65
C GLY A 524 2.57 -16.24 -1.31
N ALA A 525 2.28 -17.29 -2.09
CA ALA A 525 1.11 -18.14 -1.91
C ALA A 525 1.22 -19.00 -0.65
N SER A 526 0.18 -18.94 0.20
CA SER A 526 0.03 -19.81 1.37
C SER A 526 -1.06 -20.82 1.05
N VAL A 527 -0.66 -21.95 0.50
CA VAL A 527 -1.55 -22.94 -0.12
C VAL A 527 -2.63 -23.50 0.83
N GLU A 528 -2.44 -23.36 2.14
CA GLU A 528 -3.37 -23.81 3.18
C GLU A 528 -4.44 -22.76 3.57
N ASP A 529 -4.33 -21.52 3.08
CA ASP A 529 -5.20 -20.40 3.46
C ASP A 529 -6.04 -19.93 2.26
N ASP A 530 -7.15 -20.64 2.00
CA ASP A 530 -8.05 -20.38 0.88
C ASP A 530 -8.73 -19.01 1.01
N VAL A 531 -9.05 -18.56 2.22
CA VAL A 531 -9.62 -17.22 2.46
C VAL A 531 -8.65 -16.16 1.96
N ARG A 532 -7.37 -16.22 2.36
CA ARG A 532 -6.34 -15.29 1.87
C ARG A 532 -6.12 -15.41 0.36
N ALA A 533 -6.23 -16.61 -0.21
CA ALA A 533 -6.15 -16.81 -1.66
C ALA A 533 -7.21 -15.98 -2.41
N ILE A 534 -8.45 -15.96 -1.92
CA ILE A 534 -9.54 -15.16 -2.51
C ILE A 534 -9.26 -13.67 -2.39
N ARG A 535 -8.80 -13.20 -1.23
CA ARG A 535 -8.44 -11.77 -1.04
C ARG A 535 -7.34 -11.35 -2.00
N GLN A 536 -6.33 -12.19 -2.15
CA GLN A 536 -5.21 -11.93 -3.04
C GLN A 536 -5.65 -11.91 -4.52
N ALA A 537 -6.52 -12.84 -4.91
CA ALA A 537 -7.07 -12.90 -6.25
C ALA A 537 -7.91 -11.65 -6.55
N ALA A 538 -8.79 -11.24 -5.61
CA ALA A 538 -9.58 -10.02 -5.72
C ALA A 538 -8.68 -8.78 -5.90
N HIS A 539 -7.69 -8.62 -5.01
CA HIS A 539 -6.75 -7.50 -5.03
C HIS A 539 -6.05 -7.35 -6.38
N TRP A 540 -5.43 -8.43 -6.87
CA TRP A 540 -4.70 -8.38 -8.14
C TRP A 540 -5.62 -8.28 -9.35
N ALA A 541 -6.79 -8.91 -9.33
CA ALA A 541 -7.76 -8.81 -10.44
C ALA A 541 -8.26 -7.37 -10.62
N PHE A 542 -8.60 -6.68 -9.53
CA PHE A 542 -9.04 -5.28 -9.60
C PHE A 542 -7.89 -4.34 -9.94
N LYS A 543 -6.68 -4.55 -9.40
CA LYS A 543 -5.48 -3.79 -9.81
C LYS A 543 -5.19 -3.97 -11.30
N LEU A 544 -5.26 -5.19 -11.83
CA LEU A 544 -5.10 -5.47 -13.25
C LEU A 544 -6.14 -4.70 -14.09
N CYS A 545 -7.40 -4.71 -13.67
CA CYS A 545 -8.48 -3.99 -14.37
C CYS A 545 -8.31 -2.46 -14.35
N ALA A 546 -7.55 -1.91 -13.40
CA ALA A 546 -7.24 -0.48 -13.35
C ALA A 546 -6.16 -0.07 -14.38
N VAL A 547 -5.40 -1.02 -14.93
CA VAL A 547 -4.36 -0.74 -15.93
C VAL A 547 -4.97 -0.61 -17.31
N GLU A 548 -4.75 0.53 -17.99
CA GLU A 548 -5.33 0.82 -19.32
C GLU A 548 -4.84 -0.14 -20.40
N THR A 549 -3.60 -0.61 -20.30
CA THR A 549 -2.99 -1.56 -21.25
C THR A 549 -3.34 -3.02 -20.98
N ALA A 550 -4.03 -3.31 -19.87
CA ALA A 550 -4.38 -4.67 -19.50
C ALA A 550 -5.41 -5.29 -20.45
N PRO A 551 -5.35 -6.61 -20.68
CA PRO A 551 -6.29 -7.31 -21.57
C PRO A 551 -7.72 -7.41 -21.01
N ILE A 552 -7.92 -7.10 -19.72
CA ILE A 552 -9.18 -7.27 -18.98
C ILE A 552 -9.62 -5.93 -18.38
N GLU A 553 -10.93 -5.73 -18.30
CA GLU A 553 -11.59 -4.65 -17.57
C GLU A 553 -12.75 -5.17 -16.72
N TYR A 554 -13.16 -4.38 -15.71
CA TYR A 554 -14.32 -4.68 -14.87
C TYR A 554 -15.45 -3.67 -15.15
N ALA A 555 -16.60 -4.17 -15.59
CA ALA A 555 -17.79 -3.38 -15.92
C ALA A 555 -19.05 -4.02 -15.31
N GLY A 556 -18.99 -4.34 -14.01
CA GLY A 556 -20.00 -5.14 -13.30
C GLY A 556 -19.75 -6.65 -13.38
N TYR A 557 -18.98 -7.08 -14.39
CA TYR A 557 -18.37 -8.40 -14.54
C TYR A 557 -17.01 -8.21 -15.24
N PHE A 558 -16.12 -9.20 -15.13
CA PHE A 558 -14.83 -9.21 -15.84
C PHE A 558 -15.04 -9.52 -17.32
N ARG A 559 -14.42 -8.73 -18.19
CA ARG A 559 -14.50 -8.93 -19.65
C ARG A 559 -13.23 -8.47 -20.35
N ARG A 560 -13.06 -8.86 -21.61
CA ARG A 560 -11.97 -8.33 -22.44
C ARG A 560 -12.10 -6.83 -22.57
N ARG A 561 -10.97 -6.12 -22.46
CA ARG A 561 -10.91 -4.68 -22.68
C ARG A 561 -11.21 -4.37 -24.15
N GLY A 562 -12.23 -3.55 -24.38
CA GLY A 562 -12.55 -3.04 -25.71
C GLY A 562 -11.55 -1.98 -26.18
N PRO A 563 -11.58 -1.60 -27.47
CA PRO A 563 -10.84 -0.44 -27.94
C PRO A 563 -11.26 0.81 -27.14
N THR A 564 -10.27 1.56 -26.63
CA THR A 564 -10.47 2.86 -25.99
C THR A 564 -11.18 3.84 -26.94
N ALA A 565 -11.87 4.86 -26.42
CA ALA A 565 -12.59 5.83 -27.26
C ALA A 565 -11.70 6.46 -28.35
N GLU A 566 -10.43 6.73 -28.04
CA GLU A 566 -9.43 7.21 -29.00
C GLU A 566 -9.10 6.17 -30.08
N THR A 567 -8.95 4.89 -29.73
CA THR A 567 -8.67 3.82 -30.70
C THR A 567 -9.88 3.47 -31.54
N VAL A 568 -11.10 3.56 -31.00
CA VAL A 568 -12.36 3.47 -31.77
C VAL A 568 -12.45 4.60 -32.78
N GLU A 569 -12.09 5.83 -32.40
CA GLU A 569 -12.10 6.97 -33.31
C GLU A 569 -11.01 6.87 -34.39
N LEU A 570 -9.84 6.36 -34.04
CA LEU A 570 -8.74 6.10 -34.99
C LEU A 570 -9.10 4.97 -35.97
N GLN A 571 -9.73 3.89 -35.48
CA GLN A 571 -10.27 2.80 -36.31
C GLN A 571 -11.41 3.29 -37.21
N ARG A 572 -12.29 4.16 -36.71
CA ARG A 572 -13.35 4.79 -37.50
C ARG A 572 -12.77 5.68 -38.60
N LYS A 573 -11.75 6.49 -38.30
CA LYS A 573 -11.02 7.30 -39.30
C LYS A 573 -10.28 6.45 -40.33
N MET A 574 -9.64 5.35 -39.91
CA MET A 574 -8.99 4.40 -40.82
C MET A 574 -10.01 3.70 -41.72
N ALA A 575 -11.15 3.26 -41.17
CA ALA A 575 -12.24 2.68 -41.95
C ALA A 575 -12.82 3.69 -42.95
N GLN A 576 -13.02 4.95 -42.54
CA GLN A 576 -13.45 6.05 -43.42
C GLN A 576 -12.45 6.28 -44.56
N LEU A 577 -11.15 6.36 -44.25
CA LEU A 577 -10.10 6.51 -45.25
C LEU A 577 -10.07 5.34 -46.22
N HIS A 578 -10.23 4.10 -45.75
CA HIS A 578 -10.32 2.92 -46.60
C HIS A 578 -11.56 2.97 -47.52
N THR A 579 -12.73 3.36 -47.02
CA THR A 579 -13.92 3.56 -47.86
C THR A 579 -13.78 4.70 -48.87
N ASP A 580 -13.08 5.77 -48.51
CA ASP A 580 -12.82 6.90 -49.41
C ASP A 580 -11.77 6.57 -50.48
N THR A 581 -10.83 5.67 -50.18
CA THR A 581 -9.82 5.19 -51.14
C THR A 581 -10.48 4.24 -52.15
N VAL A 582 -11.34 3.32 -51.69
CA VAL A 582 -12.15 2.44 -52.56
C VAL A 582 -13.11 3.25 -53.45
N ARG A 583 -13.64 4.39 -52.96
CA ARG A 583 -14.43 5.33 -53.77
C ARG A 583 -13.61 6.10 -54.81
N LYS A 584 -12.31 6.32 -54.58
CA LYS A 584 -11.42 6.98 -55.55
C LYS A 584 -10.96 6.04 -56.67
N GLU A 585 -10.82 4.74 -56.39
CA GLU A 585 -10.46 3.73 -57.39
C GLU A 585 -11.61 3.33 -58.33
N THR A 586 -12.82 3.90 -58.15
CA THR A 586 -14.00 3.66 -59.01
C THR A 586 -14.38 4.86 -59.88
N GLN A 587 -13.39 5.67 -60.31
CA GLN A 587 -13.57 6.49 -61.51
C GLN A 587 -13.24 5.63 -62.74
N TRP A 588 -14.28 5.13 -63.41
CA TRP A 588 -14.13 4.57 -64.75
C TRP A 588 -13.46 5.60 -65.65
N VAL A 589 -12.26 5.28 -66.14
CA VAL A 589 -11.63 6.04 -67.22
C VAL A 589 -12.58 5.94 -68.42
N GLN A 590 -13.18 7.05 -68.83
CA GLN A 590 -13.87 7.14 -70.11
C GLN A 590 -12.83 6.91 -71.20
N ILE A 591 -12.81 5.69 -71.75
CA ILE A 591 -12.11 5.37 -72.98
C ILE A 591 -12.86 6.14 -74.08
N TYR A 592 -12.21 7.16 -74.64
CA TYR A 592 -12.70 7.91 -75.77
C TYR A 592 -13.02 6.96 -76.94
N CYS A 593 -14.30 6.88 -77.30
CA CYS A 593 -14.74 6.39 -78.59
C CYS A 593 -14.61 7.53 -79.62
N GLY A 594 -13.73 7.35 -80.59
CA GLY A 594 -13.88 7.78 -81.98
C GLY A 594 -13.71 9.27 -82.31
N ASP A 595 -12.57 9.60 -82.90
CA ASP A 595 -12.54 10.53 -84.03
C ASP A 595 -12.06 9.76 -85.27
N SER A 596 -13.02 9.24 -86.02
CA SER A 596 -12.82 8.84 -87.42
C SER A 596 -13.11 10.03 -88.32
N SER A 597 -12.18 10.98 -88.37
CA SER A 597 -12.06 11.94 -89.47
C SER A 597 -10.69 12.62 -89.49
N ALA A 598 -10.03 12.54 -90.65
CA ALA A 598 -8.84 13.27 -91.12
C ALA A 598 -7.47 12.54 -91.07
N PHE A 599 -7.13 12.02 -92.26
CA PHE A 599 -5.81 11.78 -92.89
C PHE A 599 -4.83 10.75 -92.32
#